data_AF-A0A1M7HAV0-F1
#
_entry.id   AF-A0A1M7HAV0-F1
#
_cell.length_a   1.000
_cell.length_b   1.000
_cell.length_c   1.000
_cell.angle_alpha   90.00
_cell.angle_beta   90.00
_cell.angle_gamma   90.00
#
_symmetry.space_group_name_H-M   'P 1'
#
loop_
_entity.id
_entity.type
_entity.pdbx_description
1 polymer ?
#
loop_
_entity_poly.entity_id
_entity_poly.type
_entity_poly.pdbx_seq_one_letter_code
_entity_poly.pdbx_strand_id
1 'polypeptide(L)'
;MKKEFYLKNVIAFNPKYAYSLAIPCILFWTAIYYFFIGTNFKLSFMMIFGLLCFITIYFVMKLLSVNVTLGIDKDYLYIKKNNKEEKYTKSDVVGFHTYNYDSVATQKKSALRLEIKLVNDKKIFLDSIEGIDMDILITLIKTLQHELNFEIVERNKFNNKYWYSIK
;
A
#
# COMPACT_ATOMS: atom_id res chain seq x y z
N MET A 1 -6.85 8.56 25.01
CA MET A 1 -7.08 9.55 23.94
C MET A 1 -6.91 8.84 22.61
N LYS A 2 -7.89 8.94 21.70
CA LYS A 2 -7.84 8.28 20.39
C LYS A 2 -6.83 9.01 19.50
N LYS A 3 -5.86 8.30 18.94
CA LYS A 3 -4.93 8.84 17.94
C LYS A 3 -5.43 8.46 16.55
N GLU A 4 -5.52 9.41 15.64
CA GLU A 4 -6.04 9.19 14.29
C GLU A 4 -5.07 9.70 13.23
N PHE A 5 -4.85 8.88 12.20
CA PHE A 5 -4.00 9.18 11.07
C PHE A 5 -4.84 9.17 9.79
N TYR A 6 -4.86 10.29 9.09
CA TYR A 6 -5.59 10.46 7.84
C TYR A 6 -4.66 10.16 6.66
N LEU A 7 -4.95 9.09 5.94
CA LEU A 7 -4.17 8.60 4.82
C LEU A 7 -4.97 8.78 3.53
N LYS A 8 -4.43 9.54 2.59
CA LYS A 8 -5.08 9.84 1.30
C LYS A 8 -4.60 8.87 0.22
N ASN A 9 -5.49 8.57 -0.72
CA ASN A 9 -5.18 7.78 -1.92
C ASN A 9 -4.52 6.43 -1.59
N VAL A 10 -5.13 5.69 -0.66
CA VAL A 10 -4.68 4.37 -0.20
C VAL A 10 -5.49 3.27 -0.85
N ILE A 11 -4.77 2.25 -1.30
CA ILE A 11 -5.31 0.98 -1.76
C ILE A 11 -5.43 0.04 -0.56
N ALA A 12 -6.67 -0.30 -0.21
CA ALA A 12 -7.00 -1.15 0.93
C ALA A 12 -7.31 -2.60 0.52
N PHE A 13 -6.58 -3.14 -0.47
CA PHE A 13 -6.74 -4.51 -0.95
C PHE A 13 -5.38 -5.17 -1.19
N ASN A 14 -5.36 -6.51 -1.26
CA ASN A 14 -4.14 -7.27 -1.42
C ASN A 14 -3.40 -6.90 -2.72
N PRO A 15 -2.11 -6.56 -2.68
CA PRO A 15 -1.31 -6.19 -3.86
C PRO A 15 -1.37 -7.21 -5.00
N LYS A 16 -1.64 -8.49 -4.72
CA LYS A 16 -1.83 -9.52 -5.74
C LYS A 16 -2.96 -9.21 -6.73
N TYR A 17 -3.98 -8.46 -6.31
CA TYR A 17 -5.06 -8.01 -7.21
C TYR A 17 -4.59 -6.94 -8.21
N ALA A 18 -3.41 -6.34 -8.03
CA ALA A 18 -2.83 -5.48 -9.06
C ALA A 18 -2.50 -6.27 -10.34
N TYR A 19 -2.15 -7.56 -10.23
CA TYR A 19 -1.90 -8.40 -11.41
C TYR A 19 -3.18 -8.65 -12.22
N SER A 20 -4.32 -8.84 -11.55
CA SER A 20 -5.61 -8.96 -12.23
C SER A 20 -6.03 -7.66 -12.94
N LEU A 21 -5.50 -6.51 -12.53
CA LEU A 21 -5.67 -5.25 -13.25
C LEU A 21 -4.68 -5.10 -14.42
N ALA A 22 -3.42 -5.46 -14.20
CA ALA A 22 -2.36 -5.29 -15.18
C ALA A 22 -2.56 -6.18 -16.42
N ILE A 23 -2.96 -7.45 -16.23
CA ILE A 23 -3.08 -8.41 -17.34
C ILE A 23 -4.09 -7.94 -18.41
N PRO A 24 -5.36 -7.60 -18.08
CA PRO A 24 -6.30 -7.08 -19.07
C PRO A 24 -5.82 -5.79 -19.74
N CYS A 25 -5.17 -4.90 -18.98
CA CYS A 25 -4.66 -3.64 -19.51
C CYS A 25 -3.54 -3.86 -20.54
N ILE A 26 -2.62 -4.78 -20.27
CA ILE A 26 -1.55 -5.16 -21.20
C ILE A 26 -2.17 -5.75 -22.47
N LEU A 27 -3.08 -6.72 -22.33
CA LEU A 27 -3.75 -7.35 -23.48
C LEU A 27 -4.48 -6.31 -24.34
N PHE A 28 -5.18 -5.36 -23.73
CA PHE A 28 -5.87 -4.29 -24.43
C PHE A 28 -4.92 -3.42 -25.25
N TRP A 29 -3.85 -2.90 -24.63
CA TRP A 29 -2.90 -2.03 -25.35
C TRP A 29 -2.08 -2.80 -26.39
N THR A 30 -1.77 -4.08 -26.16
CA THR A 30 -1.15 -4.96 -27.17
C THR A 30 -2.09 -5.20 -28.35
N ALA A 31 -3.39 -5.43 -28.11
CA ALA A 31 -4.36 -5.60 -29.19
C ALA A 31 -4.52 -4.31 -30.03
N ILE A 32 -4.57 -3.14 -29.38
CA ILE A 32 -4.62 -1.85 -30.09
C ILE A 32 -3.33 -1.64 -30.89
N TYR A 33 -2.16 -1.91 -30.31
CA TYR A 33 -0.89 -1.83 -31.03
C TYR A 33 -0.91 -2.68 -32.30
N TYR A 34 -1.32 -3.94 -32.18
CA TYR A 34 -1.42 -4.86 -33.31
C TYR A 34 -2.46 -4.40 -34.33
N PHE A 35 -3.57 -3.81 -33.91
CA PHE A 35 -4.58 -3.27 -34.83
C PHE A 35 -4.04 -2.13 -35.70
N PHE A 36 -3.25 -1.21 -35.13
CA PHE A 36 -2.71 -0.06 -35.87
C PHE A 36 -1.45 -0.38 -36.68
N ILE A 37 -0.58 -1.26 -36.17
CA ILE A 37 0.76 -1.49 -36.73
C ILE A 37 0.87 -2.87 -37.41
N GLY A 38 -0.07 -3.77 -37.14
CA GLY A 38 -0.05 -5.14 -37.64
C GLY A 38 1.17 -5.90 -37.13
N THR A 39 1.77 -6.68 -38.02
CA THR A 39 2.98 -7.47 -37.76
C THR A 39 4.28 -6.67 -37.86
N ASN A 40 4.23 -5.40 -38.31
CA ASN A 40 5.41 -4.57 -38.53
C ASN A 40 5.92 -3.95 -37.23
N PHE A 41 6.55 -4.77 -36.40
CA PHE A 41 7.04 -4.35 -35.09
C PHE A 41 7.97 -3.13 -35.19
N LYS A 42 7.60 -2.10 -34.43
CA LYS A 42 8.39 -0.88 -34.21
C LYS A 42 8.50 -0.61 -32.72
N LEU A 43 9.73 -0.65 -32.21
CA LEU A 43 10.04 -0.46 -30.79
C LEU A 43 9.59 0.90 -30.27
N SER A 44 9.73 1.96 -31.05
CA SER A 44 9.32 3.32 -30.66
C SER A 44 7.82 3.39 -30.34
N PHE A 45 6.98 2.81 -31.21
CA PHE A 45 5.55 2.72 -30.94
C PHE A 45 5.26 1.80 -29.75
N MET A 46 5.95 0.65 -29.64
CA MET A 46 5.75 -0.24 -28.48
C MET A 46 6.01 0.48 -27.15
N MET A 47 7.02 1.36 -27.08
CA MET A 47 7.27 2.18 -25.89
C MET A 47 6.14 3.17 -25.61
N ILE A 48 5.57 3.81 -26.63
CA ILE A 48 4.41 4.71 -26.48
C ILE A 48 3.20 3.95 -25.93
N PHE A 49 2.89 2.79 -26.49
CA PHE A 49 1.80 1.94 -26.02
C PHE A 49 2.04 1.39 -24.61
N GLY A 50 3.28 1.04 -24.29
CA GLY A 50 3.69 0.70 -22.93
C GLY A 50 3.46 1.85 -21.95
N LEU A 51 3.82 3.08 -22.31
CA LEU A 51 3.56 4.27 -21.50
C LEU A 51 2.06 4.48 -21.28
N LEU A 52 1.24 4.37 -22.33
CA LEU A 52 -0.22 4.45 -22.24
C LEU A 52 -0.81 3.37 -21.32
N CYS A 53 -0.24 2.16 -21.36
CA CYS A 53 -0.59 1.08 -20.43
C CYS A 53 -0.29 1.47 -18.98
N PHE A 54 0.91 1.99 -18.69
CA PHE A 54 1.24 2.45 -17.33
C PHE A 54 0.34 3.59 -16.85
N ILE A 55 0.05 4.56 -17.72
CA ILE A 55 -0.85 5.67 -17.43
C ILE A 55 -2.25 5.13 -17.08
N THR A 56 -2.77 4.19 -17.87
CA THR A 56 -4.07 3.57 -17.65
C THR A 56 -4.12 2.85 -16.30
N ILE A 57 -3.11 2.02 -16.01
CA ILE A 57 -3.02 1.31 -14.71
C ILE A 57 -2.98 2.32 -13.56
N TYR A 58 -2.18 3.38 -13.66
CA TYR A 58 -2.11 4.42 -12.65
C TYR A 58 -3.48 5.09 -12.40
N PHE A 59 -4.19 5.46 -13.47
CA PHE A 59 -5.52 6.07 -13.34
C PHE A 59 -6.53 5.12 -12.72
N VAL A 60 -6.54 3.84 -13.13
CA VAL A 60 -7.45 2.85 -12.52
C VAL A 60 -7.13 2.63 -11.06
N MET A 61 -5.84 2.50 -10.70
CA MET A 61 -5.42 2.38 -9.31
C MET A 61 -5.86 3.62 -8.51
N LYS A 62 -5.69 4.82 -9.07
CA LYS A 62 -6.13 6.08 -8.44
C LYS A 62 -7.65 6.15 -8.25
N LEU A 63 -8.44 5.65 -9.20
CA LEU A 63 -9.90 5.55 -9.08
C LEU A 63 -10.34 4.55 -8.01
N LEU A 64 -9.60 3.46 -7.83
CA LEU A 64 -9.84 2.47 -6.78
C LEU A 64 -9.32 2.90 -5.40
N SER A 65 -8.50 3.95 -5.35
CA SER A 65 -7.94 4.45 -4.12
C SER A 65 -8.99 5.13 -3.26
N VAL A 66 -8.85 4.98 -1.96
CA VAL A 66 -9.78 5.53 -0.98
C VAL A 66 -9.02 6.28 0.09
N ASN A 67 -9.70 7.23 0.71
CA ASN A 67 -9.18 7.87 1.92
C ASN A 67 -9.44 6.93 3.10
N VAL A 68 -8.38 6.62 3.84
CA VAL A 68 -8.43 5.73 5.00
C VAL A 68 -8.03 6.51 6.24
N THR A 69 -8.83 6.42 7.30
CA THR A 69 -8.42 6.89 8.62
C THR A 69 -8.04 5.68 9.46
N LEU A 70 -6.79 5.64 9.90
CA LEU A 70 -6.30 4.64 10.86
C LEU A 70 -6.36 5.25 12.25
N GLY A 71 -7.22 4.69 13.11
CA GLY A 71 -7.40 5.13 14.49
C GLY A 71 -6.85 4.09 15.47
N ILE A 72 -6.28 4.53 16.58
CA ILE A 72 -5.84 3.65 17.67
C ILE A 72 -6.33 4.25 18.99
N ASP A 73 -6.97 3.43 19.81
CA ASP A 73 -7.30 3.77 21.20
C ASP A 73 -6.66 2.78 22.19
N LYS A 74 -7.20 2.70 23.42
CA LYS A 74 -6.64 1.83 24.46
C LYS A 74 -6.65 0.36 24.05
N ASP A 75 -7.75 -0.12 23.47
CA ASP A 75 -8.03 -1.55 23.31
C ASP A 75 -8.16 -1.98 21.84
N TYR A 76 -8.32 -1.01 20.92
CA TYR A 76 -8.67 -1.27 19.54
C TYR A 76 -7.86 -0.47 18.51
N LEU A 77 -7.72 -1.09 17.34
CA LEU A 77 -7.30 -0.51 16.08
C LEU A 77 -8.55 -0.34 15.19
N TYR A 78 -8.72 0.84 14.62
CA TYR A 78 -9.84 1.21 13.76
C TYR A 78 -9.32 1.53 12.36
N ILE A 79 -10.03 1.05 11.36
CA ILE A 79 -9.78 1.40 9.96
C ILE A 79 -11.08 1.87 9.36
N LYS A 80 -11.15 3.17 9.09
CA LYS A 80 -12.33 3.80 8.48
C LYS A 80 -12.07 4.04 7.00
N LYS A 81 -12.91 3.47 6.15
CA LYS A 81 -12.91 3.65 4.68
C LYS A 81 -14.34 3.89 4.20
N ASN A 82 -14.58 4.93 3.39
CA ASN A 82 -15.89 5.21 2.77
C ASN A 82 -17.08 5.09 3.76
N ASN A 83 -17.01 5.77 4.90
CA ASN A 83 -18.00 5.75 5.99
C ASN A 83 -18.22 4.40 6.71
N LYS A 84 -17.51 3.33 6.32
CA LYS A 84 -17.47 2.07 7.06
C LYS A 84 -16.27 2.06 7.98
N GLU A 85 -16.48 1.68 9.24
CA GLU A 85 -15.43 1.50 10.23
C GLU A 85 -15.28 0.01 10.51
N GLU A 86 -14.07 -0.51 10.28
CA GLU A 86 -13.69 -1.85 10.71
C GLU A 86 -12.90 -1.73 12.00
N LYS A 87 -13.30 -2.49 13.01
CA LYS A 87 -12.74 -2.46 14.36
C LYS A 87 -12.04 -3.78 14.65
N TYR A 88 -10.81 -3.70 15.13
CA TYR A 88 -9.96 -4.84 15.46
C TYR A 88 -9.44 -4.68 16.89
N THR A 89 -9.56 -5.71 17.72
CA THR A 89 -8.92 -5.75 19.04
C THR A 89 -7.41 -5.76 18.87
N LYS A 90 -6.69 -5.01 19.71
CA LYS A 90 -5.21 -5.01 19.66
C LYS A 90 -4.62 -6.40 19.91
N SER A 91 -5.26 -7.20 20.75
CA SER A 91 -4.88 -8.60 21.02
C SER A 91 -4.92 -9.50 19.79
N ASP A 92 -5.74 -9.14 18.79
CA ASP A 92 -5.88 -9.92 17.56
C ASP A 92 -4.82 -9.54 16.52
N VAL A 93 -4.06 -8.46 16.75
CA VAL A 93 -2.97 -8.04 15.89
C VAL A 93 -1.71 -8.83 16.28
N VAL A 94 -1.19 -9.63 15.35
CA VAL A 94 0.02 -10.44 15.55
C VAL A 94 1.27 -9.62 15.25
N GLY A 95 1.18 -8.73 14.27
CA GLY A 95 2.30 -7.92 13.83
C GLY A 95 1.98 -7.18 12.53
N PHE A 96 2.94 -6.43 12.03
CA PHE A 96 2.80 -5.76 10.74
C PHE A 96 4.11 -5.69 9.96
N HIS A 97 4.01 -5.67 8.63
CA HIS A 97 5.12 -5.37 7.73
C HIS A 97 5.01 -3.96 7.20
N THR A 98 6.11 -3.22 7.26
CA THR A 98 6.25 -1.89 6.63
C THR A 98 7.71 -1.56 6.36
N TYR A 99 7.96 -0.48 5.63
CA TYR A 99 9.30 0.11 5.53
C TYR A 99 9.73 0.76 6.84
N ASN A 100 11.03 0.77 7.09
CA ASN A 100 11.64 1.59 8.13
C ASN A 100 11.87 3.01 7.59
N TYR A 101 10.93 3.91 7.86
CA TYR A 101 10.98 5.29 7.39
C TYR A 101 12.03 6.14 8.12
N ASP A 102 12.50 5.76 9.32
CA ASP A 102 13.58 6.48 10.01
C ASP A 102 14.92 6.40 9.24
N SER A 103 15.12 5.34 8.43
CA SER A 103 16.36 5.13 7.67
C SER A 103 16.49 5.98 6.39
N VAL A 104 15.44 6.70 5.99
CA VAL A 104 15.37 7.45 4.72
C VAL A 104 15.14 8.95 4.95
N ALA A 105 15.69 9.47 6.05
CA ALA A 105 15.44 10.81 6.60
C ALA A 105 15.66 12.01 5.65
N THR A 106 16.26 11.81 4.47
CA THR A 106 16.46 12.86 3.46
C THR A 106 15.26 13.05 2.52
N GLN A 107 14.31 12.13 2.48
CA GLN A 107 13.12 12.24 1.61
C GLN A 107 12.00 13.00 2.32
N LYS A 108 11.30 13.89 1.62
CA LYS A 108 10.12 14.60 2.16
C LYS A 108 8.86 13.73 2.15
N LYS A 109 8.74 12.84 1.17
CA LYS A 109 7.57 11.97 0.97
C LYS A 109 8.00 10.56 0.62
N SER A 110 7.24 9.58 1.07
CA SER A 110 7.45 8.16 0.72
C SER A 110 6.12 7.44 0.55
N ALA A 111 6.14 6.31 -0.14
CA ALA A 111 4.97 5.45 -0.28
C ALA A 111 4.73 4.69 1.03
N LEU A 112 3.50 4.71 1.53
CA LEU A 112 3.06 3.83 2.60
C LEU A 112 2.92 2.41 2.02
N ARG A 113 3.52 1.43 2.68
CA ARG A 113 3.18 0.01 2.49
C ARG A 113 3.03 -0.67 3.82
N LEU A 114 1.81 -0.76 4.33
CA LEU A 114 1.51 -1.33 5.63
C LEU A 114 0.64 -2.59 5.46
N GLU A 115 1.17 -3.72 5.89
CA GLU A 115 0.46 -5.00 5.95
C GLU A 115 0.33 -5.44 7.40
N ILE A 116 -0.89 -5.42 7.95
CA ILE A 116 -1.16 -5.84 9.32
C ILE A 116 -1.66 -7.28 9.30
N LYS A 117 -1.00 -8.17 10.06
CA LYS A 117 -1.40 -9.57 10.20
C LYS A 117 -2.22 -9.75 11.48
N LEU A 118 -3.36 -10.41 11.34
CA LEU A 118 -4.24 -10.78 12.45
C LEU A 118 -4.07 -12.27 12.83
N VAL A 119 -4.53 -12.66 14.02
CA VAL A 119 -4.43 -14.03 14.55
C VAL A 119 -5.08 -15.07 13.63
N ASN A 120 -6.19 -14.72 12.97
CA ASN A 120 -6.91 -15.62 12.05
C ASN A 120 -6.28 -15.70 10.64
N ASP A 121 -4.99 -15.42 10.49
CA ASP A 121 -4.26 -15.25 9.23
C ASP A 121 -4.84 -14.23 8.24
N LYS A 122 -5.88 -13.49 8.67
CA LYS A 122 -6.41 -12.34 7.92
C LYS A 122 -5.34 -11.25 7.87
N LYS A 123 -5.25 -10.61 6.70
CA LYS A 123 -4.29 -9.55 6.44
C LYS A 123 -5.01 -8.31 5.99
N ILE A 124 -4.62 -7.18 6.56
CA ILE A 124 -5.09 -5.86 6.18
C ILE A 124 -3.95 -5.19 5.43
N PHE A 125 -4.22 -4.73 4.21
CA PHE A 125 -3.23 -4.04 3.38
C PHE A 125 -3.62 -2.58 3.26
N LEU A 126 -2.66 -1.68 3.42
CA LEU A 126 -2.79 -0.24 3.24
C LEU A 126 -1.56 0.25 2.47
N ASP A 127 -1.73 0.39 1.16
CA ASP A 127 -0.65 0.84 0.26
C ASP A 127 -1.01 2.20 -0.35
N SER A 128 -0.18 3.22 -0.19
CA SER A 128 -0.44 4.52 -0.83
C SER A 128 0.02 4.52 -2.29
N ILE A 129 -0.78 5.13 -3.16
CA ILE A 129 -0.42 5.36 -4.57
C ILE A 129 0.51 6.55 -4.69
N GLU A 130 0.24 7.58 -3.88
CA GLU A 130 1.00 8.82 -3.84
C GLU A 130 1.86 8.87 -2.58
N GLY A 131 2.93 9.67 -2.64
CA GLY A 131 3.80 9.86 -1.49
C GLY A 131 3.10 10.58 -0.34
N ILE A 132 3.20 10.01 0.86
CA ILE A 132 2.75 10.60 2.12
C ILE A 132 3.95 11.29 2.78
N ASP A 133 3.71 12.39 3.49
CA ASP A 133 4.75 13.11 4.22
C ASP A 133 5.44 12.19 5.23
N MET A 134 6.78 12.20 5.21
CA MET A 134 7.59 11.27 6.00
C MET A 134 7.34 11.39 7.50
N ASP A 135 7.11 12.60 8.01
CA ASP A 135 6.79 12.84 9.42
C ASP A 135 5.52 12.14 9.86
N ILE A 136 4.49 12.09 8.99
CA ILE A 136 3.25 11.37 9.25
C ILE A 136 3.54 9.87 9.31
N LEU A 137 4.33 9.34 8.38
CA LEU A 137 4.68 7.91 8.33
C LEU A 137 5.50 7.49 9.54
N ILE A 138 6.53 8.25 9.91
CA ILE A 138 7.38 7.99 11.07
C ILE A 138 6.52 8.02 12.35
N THR A 139 5.67 9.04 12.50
CA THR A 139 4.79 9.16 13.66
C THR A 139 3.78 8.02 13.73
N LEU A 140 3.20 7.62 12.60
CA LEU A 140 2.30 6.48 12.50
C LEU A 140 2.98 5.18 12.95
N ILE A 141 4.16 4.86 12.41
CA ILE A 141 4.85 3.61 12.74
C ILE A 141 5.29 3.61 14.20
N LYS A 142 5.88 4.70 14.71
CA LYS A 142 6.25 4.80 16.13
C LYS A 142 5.04 4.67 17.06
N THR A 143 3.90 5.24 16.65
CA THR A 143 2.65 5.09 17.40
C THR A 143 2.18 3.65 17.40
N LEU A 144 2.19 2.96 16.26
CA LEU A 144 1.84 1.54 16.18
C LEU A 144 2.76 0.67 17.04
N GLN A 145 4.08 0.91 16.99
CA GLN A 145 5.05 0.20 17.83
C GLN A 145 4.76 0.38 19.32
N HIS A 146 4.56 1.62 19.76
CA HIS A 146 4.30 1.92 21.17
C HIS A 146 2.95 1.37 21.64
N GLU A 147 1.88 1.58 20.86
CA GLU A 147 0.52 1.19 21.24
C GLU A 147 0.27 -0.33 21.19
N LEU A 148 1.05 -1.07 20.40
CA LEU A 148 0.97 -2.52 20.27
C LEU A 148 2.13 -3.23 20.99
N ASN A 149 3.08 -2.49 21.56
CA ASN A 149 4.31 -3.02 22.16
C ASN A 149 5.11 -3.91 21.20
N PHE A 150 5.27 -3.47 19.96
CA PHE A 150 5.98 -4.22 18.90
C PHE A 150 7.36 -3.64 18.61
N GLU A 151 8.30 -4.54 18.39
CA GLU A 151 9.67 -4.23 17.98
C GLU A 151 9.98 -4.80 16.60
N ILE A 152 11.06 -4.32 15.99
CA ILE A 152 11.57 -4.88 14.74
C ILE A 152 12.19 -6.25 15.05
N VAL A 153 11.56 -7.32 14.56
CA VAL A 153 12.04 -8.70 14.77
C VAL A 153 12.84 -9.19 13.58
N GLU A 154 12.43 -8.83 12.36
CA GLU A 154 13.06 -9.32 11.13
C GLU A 154 13.14 -8.22 10.07
N ARG A 155 14.20 -8.26 9.25
CA ARG A 155 14.34 -7.45 8.04
C ARG A 155 14.33 -8.35 6.81
N ASN A 156 13.42 -8.09 5.89
CA ASN A 156 13.44 -8.70 4.58
C ASN A 156 14.51 -8.04 3.71
N LYS A 157 15.52 -8.82 3.33
CA LYS A 157 16.69 -8.36 2.55
C LYS A 157 16.33 -7.90 1.13
N PHE A 158 15.25 -8.40 0.54
CA PHE A 158 14.91 -8.17 -0.86
C PHE A 158 14.11 -6.90 -1.11
N ASN A 159 13.26 -6.52 -0.16
CA ASN A 159 12.35 -5.39 -0.34
C ASN A 159 12.48 -4.33 0.75
N ASN A 160 13.47 -4.44 1.66
CA ASN A 160 13.69 -3.52 2.77
C ASN A 160 12.45 -3.30 3.66
N LYS A 161 11.51 -4.25 3.66
CA LYS A 161 10.40 -4.28 4.63
C LYS A 161 10.87 -4.94 5.91
N TYR A 162 10.33 -4.47 7.01
CA TYR A 162 10.62 -4.94 8.35
C TYR A 162 9.35 -5.59 8.92
N TRP A 163 9.54 -6.65 9.69
CA TRP A 163 8.49 -7.30 10.48
C TRP A 163 8.50 -6.72 11.88
N TYR A 164 7.36 -6.20 12.31
CA TYR A 164 7.13 -5.67 13.64
C TYR A 164 6.20 -6.60 14.39
N SER A 165 6.64 -7.11 15.55
CA SER A 165 5.90 -8.07 16.37
C SER A 165 6.36 -7.98 17.82
N ILE A 166 5.64 -8.64 18.73
CA ILE A 166 6.17 -8.99 20.05
C ILE A 166 7.38 -9.91 19.85
N LYS A 167 8.45 -9.64 20.61
CA LYS A 167 9.68 -10.42 20.59
C LYS A 167 9.52 -11.75 21.33
#